data_AF-A0A847WSP6-F1
#
_entry.id   AF-A0A847WSP6-F1
#
_cell.length_a   1.000
_cell.length_b   1.000
_cell.length_c   1.000
_cell.angle_alpha   90.00
_cell.angle_beta   90.00
_cell.angle_gamma   90.00
#
_symmetry.space_group_name_H-M   'P 1'
#
loop_
_entity.id
_entity.type
_entity.pdbx_description
1 polymer ?
#
loop_
_entity_poly.entity_id
_entity_poly.type
_entity_poly.pdbx_seq_one_letter_code
_entity_poly.pdbx_strand_id
1 'polypeptide(L)'
;MADSSHIVGGGPKKVLYTLSTIGKMGVGKAAKALTAKNTCKACAYGMGGQHGGMTNELDEFPSVCNKSVQAQSTDIQPPIPEPIFEHTIDDLAELTGREMERLGRLGTPIFRRAGSNRFEPLDWDSALEHAAHRL
;
A
#
# COMPACT_ATOMS: atom_id res chain seq x y z
N MET A 1 -31.14 -5.58 23.33
CA MET A 1 -29.73 -5.84 22.94
C MET A 1 -29.79 -6.56 21.61
N ALA A 2 -29.36 -5.91 20.52
CA ALA A 2 -29.44 -6.51 19.19
C ALA A 2 -28.47 -7.70 19.10
N ASP A 3 -29.00 -8.85 18.73
CA ASP A 3 -28.27 -10.10 18.53
C ASP A 3 -27.22 -9.92 17.43
N SER A 4 -25.94 -9.89 17.83
CA SER A 4 -24.80 -9.69 16.93
C SER A 4 -24.27 -11.00 16.33
N SER A 5 -25.02 -12.11 16.45
CA SER A 5 -24.53 -13.47 16.19
C SER A 5 -24.21 -13.80 14.71
N HIS A 6 -24.32 -12.87 13.76
CA HIS A 6 -23.92 -13.16 12.38
C HIS A 6 -23.33 -11.97 11.61
N ILE A 7 -22.60 -11.07 12.28
CA ILE A 7 -21.82 -10.04 11.56
C ILE A 7 -20.56 -10.68 10.96
N VAL A 8 -20.67 -11.17 9.73
CA VAL A 8 -19.52 -11.53 8.89
C VAL A 8 -19.08 -10.28 8.12
N GLY A 9 -18.03 -9.62 8.61
CA GLY A 9 -17.43 -8.46 7.92
C GLY A 9 -17.85 -7.10 8.47
N GLY A 10 -17.71 -6.86 9.78
CA GLY A 10 -17.96 -5.56 10.39
C GLY A 10 -17.72 -5.55 11.89
N GLY A 11 -18.27 -4.55 12.58
CA GLY A 11 -18.32 -4.47 14.03
C GLY A 11 -17.02 -4.04 14.72
N PRO A 12 -16.98 -4.14 16.06
CA PRO A 12 -15.91 -3.57 16.89
C PRO A 12 -14.50 -4.06 16.51
N LYS A 13 -14.38 -5.33 16.10
CA LYS A 13 -13.09 -5.90 15.67
C LYS A 13 -12.49 -5.14 14.48
N LYS A 14 -13.31 -4.68 13.54
CA LYS A 14 -12.82 -3.93 12.36
C LYS A 14 -12.46 -2.50 12.72
N VAL A 15 -13.19 -1.87 13.63
CA VAL A 15 -12.82 -0.55 14.18
C VAL A 15 -11.48 -0.63 14.89
N LEU A 16 -11.29 -1.61 15.80
CA LEU A 16 -10.03 -1.83 16.51
C LEU A 16 -8.87 -2.12 15.55
N TYR A 17 -9.11 -2.93 14.51
CA TYR A 17 -8.11 -3.18 13.47
C TYR A 17 -7.73 -1.91 12.72
N THR A 18 -8.71 -1.08 12.32
CA THR A 18 -8.46 0.22 11.67
C THR A 18 -7.63 1.13 12.57
N LEU A 19 -7.98 1.25 13.86
CA LEU A 19 -7.22 2.06 14.83
C LEU A 19 -5.80 1.53 15.02
N SER A 20 -5.61 0.21 15.12
CA SER A 20 -4.29 -0.41 15.19
C SER A 20 -3.45 -0.11 13.94
N THR A 21 -4.07 -0.13 12.76
CA THR A 21 -3.42 0.17 11.48
C THR A 21 -3.00 1.63 11.40
N ILE A 22 -3.87 2.56 11.81
CA ILE A 22 -3.56 3.99 11.93
C ILE A 22 -2.40 4.20 12.90
N GLY A 23 -2.38 3.51 14.04
CA GLY A 23 -1.29 3.55 15.00
C GLY A 23 0.06 3.13 14.39
N LYS A 24 0.08 2.04 13.60
CA LYS A 24 1.28 1.57 12.89
C LYS A 24 1.76 2.52 11.81
N MET A 25 0.85 3.16 11.08
CA MET A 25 1.16 4.18 10.07
C MET A 25 1.74 5.46 10.71
N GLY A 26 1.37 5.72 11.96
CA GLY A 26 1.56 7.00 12.64
C GLY A 26 0.40 7.95 12.33
N VAL A 27 -0.19 8.52 13.38
CA VAL A 27 -1.44 9.31 13.31
C VAL A 27 -1.34 10.47 12.32
N GLY A 28 -0.21 11.19 12.28
CA GLY A 28 -0.03 12.31 11.35
C GLY A 28 0.01 11.88 9.87
N LYS A 29 0.70 10.77 9.56
CA LYS A 29 0.74 10.23 8.20
C LYS A 29 -0.62 9.66 7.79
N ALA A 30 -1.30 8.97 8.71
CA ALA A 30 -2.65 8.47 8.49
C ALA A 30 -3.65 9.61 8.25
N ALA A 31 -3.63 10.67 9.07
CA ALA A 31 -4.47 11.84 8.88
C ALA A 31 -4.20 12.50 7.52
N LYS A 32 -2.93 12.69 7.15
CA LYS A 32 -2.56 13.21 5.82
C LYS A 32 -3.09 12.33 4.68
N ALA A 33 -2.95 11.01 4.78
CA ALA A 33 -3.41 10.09 3.73
C ALA A 33 -4.94 10.02 3.62
N LEU A 34 -5.65 10.04 4.75
CA LEU A 34 -7.11 10.01 4.77
C LEU A 34 -7.72 11.33 4.29
N THR A 35 -7.04 12.45 4.50
CA THR A 35 -7.53 13.77 4.08
C THR A 35 -7.07 14.19 2.68
N ALA A 36 -6.08 13.51 2.11
CA ALA A 36 -5.55 13.83 0.78
C ALA A 36 -6.55 13.57 -0.36
N LYS A 37 -6.32 14.23 -1.50
CA LYS A 37 -6.97 13.93 -2.78
C LYS A 37 -6.47 12.60 -3.32
N ASN A 38 -7.23 11.53 -3.12
CA ASN A 38 -6.90 10.22 -3.63
C ASN A 38 -8.15 9.36 -3.84
N THR A 39 -7.94 8.19 -4.44
CA THR A 39 -8.98 7.20 -4.72
C THR A 39 -8.63 5.89 -4.01
N CYS A 40 -9.63 5.16 -3.51
CA CYS A 40 -9.40 3.87 -2.88
C CYS A 40 -8.80 2.87 -3.90
N LYS A 41 -7.60 2.33 -3.63
CA LYS A 41 -6.91 1.38 -4.52
C LYS A 41 -7.62 0.03 -4.67
N ALA A 42 -8.57 -0.26 -3.79
CA ALA A 42 -9.33 -1.50 -3.82
C ALA A 42 -10.62 -1.36 -4.62
N CYS A 43 -11.46 -0.37 -4.31
CA CYS A 43 -12.82 -0.26 -4.86
C CYS A 43 -13.18 1.12 -5.39
N ALA A 44 -12.22 2.05 -5.45
CA ALA A 44 -12.38 3.46 -5.84
C ALA A 44 -13.31 4.33 -4.99
N TYR A 45 -14.19 3.74 -4.17
CA TYR A 45 -15.17 4.45 -3.38
C TYR A 45 -14.61 5.19 -2.16
N GLY A 46 -15.19 6.35 -1.84
CA GLY A 46 -15.15 6.91 -0.48
C GLY A 46 -13.86 7.61 -0.05
N MET A 47 -12.98 7.91 -1.00
CA MET A 47 -11.75 8.69 -0.76
C MET A 47 -11.76 10.07 -1.42
N GLY A 48 -12.85 10.40 -2.11
CA GLY A 48 -13.16 11.74 -2.61
C GLY A 48 -12.47 12.11 -3.91
N GLY A 49 -11.51 11.33 -4.40
CA GLY A 49 -10.80 11.64 -5.65
C GLY A 49 -10.24 13.06 -5.60
N GLN A 50 -10.80 13.97 -6.40
CA GLN A 50 -10.43 15.39 -6.41
C GLN A 50 -10.97 16.20 -5.21
N HIS A 51 -12.07 15.79 -4.60
CA HIS A 51 -12.57 16.36 -3.34
C HIS A 51 -11.69 15.91 -2.16
N GLY A 52 -11.13 14.70 -2.24
CA GLY A 52 -10.32 14.10 -1.18
C GLY A 52 -11.13 13.85 0.10
N GLY A 53 -10.43 13.69 1.22
CA GLY A 53 -11.09 13.90 2.52
C GLY A 53 -12.00 12.78 2.99
N MET A 54 -11.90 11.54 2.53
CA MET A 54 -12.88 10.47 2.85
C MET A 54 -14.32 10.80 2.43
N THR A 55 -14.50 11.69 1.46
CA THR A 55 -15.82 12.03 0.92
C THR A 55 -16.18 11.04 -0.18
N ASN A 56 -17.42 10.58 -0.28
CA ASN A 56 -17.84 9.74 -1.42
C ASN A 56 -18.40 10.59 -2.58
N GLU A 57 -18.85 9.91 -3.64
CA GLU A 57 -19.38 10.51 -4.86
C GLU A 57 -20.75 11.19 -4.66
N LEU A 58 -21.36 11.02 -3.48
CA LEU A 58 -22.59 11.68 -3.04
C LEU A 58 -22.32 12.82 -2.04
N ASP A 59 -21.06 13.23 -1.88
CA ASP A 59 -20.59 14.23 -0.92
C ASP A 59 -20.85 13.88 0.57
N GLU A 60 -20.99 12.59 0.88
CA GLU A 60 -21.13 12.12 2.27
C GLU A 60 -19.77 11.94 2.93
N PHE A 61 -19.69 12.34 4.20
CA PHE A 61 -18.48 12.27 5.02
C PHE A 61 -18.80 11.89 6.48
N PRO A 62 -18.00 11.01 7.12
CA PRO A 62 -16.88 10.25 6.57
C PRO A 62 -17.35 8.95 5.89
N SER A 63 -16.82 8.68 4.70
CA SER A 63 -17.19 7.53 3.87
C SER A 63 -15.99 6.64 3.54
N VAL A 64 -15.26 6.17 4.56
CA VAL A 64 -14.08 5.31 4.37
C VAL A 64 -14.28 3.91 4.95
N CYS A 65 -13.75 2.88 4.27
CA CYS A 65 -13.76 1.50 4.76
C CYS A 65 -12.40 1.08 5.33
N ASN A 66 -12.40 0.05 6.19
CA ASN A 66 -11.17 -0.48 6.80
C ASN A 66 -10.16 -1.00 5.75
N LYS A 67 -10.63 -1.49 4.59
CA LYS A 67 -9.76 -1.93 3.49
C LYS A 67 -9.02 -0.76 2.85
N SER A 68 -9.65 0.41 2.74
CA SER A 68 -8.99 1.62 2.26
C SER A 68 -7.83 2.00 3.18
N VAL A 69 -8.06 1.99 4.51
CA VAL A 69 -7.01 2.26 5.49
C VAL A 69 -5.87 1.23 5.40
N GLN A 70 -6.20 -0.05 5.25
CA GLN A 70 -5.19 -1.10 5.05
C GLN A 70 -4.36 -0.87 3.76
N ALA A 71 -4.99 -0.52 2.65
CA ALA A 71 -4.28 -0.22 1.40
C ALA A 71 -3.42 1.05 1.49
N GLN A 72 -3.88 2.07 2.21
CA GLN A 72 -3.05 3.25 2.48
C GLN A 72 -1.88 2.92 3.42
N SER A 73 -2.03 1.94 4.30
CA SER A 73 -0.92 1.52 5.17
C SER A 73 0.25 0.95 4.37
N THR A 74 -0.01 0.26 3.25
CA THR A 74 1.05 -0.28 2.38
C THR A 74 1.77 0.80 1.58
N ASP A 75 1.05 1.84 1.14
CA ASP A 75 1.65 2.99 0.45
C ASP A 75 2.64 3.78 1.30
N ILE A 76 2.33 3.91 2.60
CA ILE A 76 3.07 4.76 3.52
C ILE A 76 4.27 4.03 4.11
N GLN A 77 4.37 2.71 3.91
CA GLN A 77 5.53 1.93 4.33
C GLN A 77 6.82 2.56 3.79
N PRO A 78 7.94 2.49 4.53
CA PRO A 78 9.24 2.87 3.99
C PRO A 78 9.56 2.08 2.70
N PRO A 79 10.46 2.58 1.86
CA PRO A 79 10.93 1.80 0.72
C PRO A 79 11.55 0.48 1.20
N ILE A 80 11.50 -0.55 0.36
CA ILE A 80 12.26 -1.79 0.55
C ILE A 80 13.74 -1.41 0.73
N PRO A 81 14.40 -1.83 1.82
CA PRO A 81 15.82 -1.57 2.02
C PRO A 81 16.66 -2.13 0.88
N GLU A 82 17.63 -1.36 0.38
CA GLU A 82 18.50 -1.79 -0.74
C GLU A 82 19.19 -3.15 -0.51
N PRO A 83 19.67 -3.51 0.70
CA PRO A 83 20.28 -4.82 0.94
C PRO A 83 19.36 -6.01 0.64
N ILE A 84 18.03 -5.83 0.60
CA ILE A 84 17.10 -6.89 0.19
C ILE A 84 17.38 -7.36 -1.25
N PHE A 85 17.82 -6.45 -2.12
CA PHE A 85 18.12 -6.77 -3.52
C PHE A 85 19.49 -7.47 -3.69
N GLU A 86 20.29 -7.58 -2.63
CA GLU A 86 21.49 -8.42 -2.64
C GLU A 86 21.16 -9.92 -2.64
N HIS A 87 19.94 -10.32 -2.30
CA HIS A 87 19.46 -11.71 -2.32
C HIS A 87 19.11 -12.21 -3.73
N THR A 88 19.12 -13.54 -3.92
CA THR A 88 18.70 -14.13 -5.20
C THR A 88 17.19 -14.09 -5.34
N ILE A 89 16.71 -14.18 -6.58
CA ILE A 89 15.27 -14.31 -6.82
C ILE A 89 14.74 -15.59 -6.19
N ASP A 90 15.54 -16.66 -6.15
CA ASP A 90 15.18 -17.90 -5.46
C ASP A 90 15.03 -17.68 -3.94
N ASP A 91 15.97 -16.99 -3.29
CA ASP A 91 15.86 -16.62 -1.86
C ASP A 91 14.58 -15.79 -1.60
N LEU A 92 14.30 -14.82 -2.48
CA LEU A 92 13.10 -13.98 -2.36
C LEU A 92 11.81 -14.78 -2.60
N ALA A 93 11.85 -15.80 -3.45
CA ALA A 93 10.70 -16.66 -3.76
C ALA A 93 10.32 -17.60 -2.60
N GLU A 94 11.22 -17.82 -1.64
CA GLU A 94 10.92 -18.57 -0.40
C GLU A 94 9.99 -17.80 0.56
N LEU A 95 9.93 -16.47 0.42
CA LEU A 95 9.10 -15.63 1.28
C LEU A 95 7.61 -15.82 0.98
N THR A 96 6.79 -15.89 2.02
CA THR A 96 5.35 -15.82 1.88
C THR A 96 4.93 -14.41 1.41
N GLY A 97 3.76 -14.30 0.78
CA GLY A 97 3.22 -12.99 0.38
C GLY A 97 3.16 -11.98 1.55
N ARG A 98 2.86 -12.46 2.77
CA ARG A 98 2.85 -11.62 3.97
C ARG A 98 4.24 -11.09 4.35
N GLU A 99 5.28 -11.90 4.17
CA GLU A 99 6.66 -11.49 4.44
C GLU A 99 7.13 -10.50 3.38
N MET A 100 6.84 -10.78 2.11
CA MET A 100 7.16 -9.90 0.99
C MET A 100 6.51 -8.52 1.12
N GLU A 101 5.21 -8.45 1.46
CA GLU A 101 4.48 -7.19 1.70
C GLU A 101 5.05 -6.34 2.85
N ARG A 102 5.81 -6.96 3.76
CA ARG A 102 6.41 -6.30 4.93
C ARG A 102 7.84 -5.83 4.71
N LEU A 103 8.47 -6.20 3.59
CA LEU A 103 9.79 -5.70 3.24
C LEU A 103 9.78 -4.19 3.00
N GLY A 104 8.64 -3.63 2.60
CA GLY A 104 8.44 -2.21 2.32
C GLY A 104 7.75 -1.99 0.97
N ARG A 105 7.65 -0.73 0.54
CA ARG A 105 7.14 -0.38 -0.79
C ARG A 105 8.27 -0.35 -1.83
N LEU A 106 7.98 -0.68 -3.09
CA LEU A 106 8.93 -0.42 -4.17
C LEU A 106 9.12 1.09 -4.34
N GLY A 107 10.27 1.60 -3.90
CA GLY A 107 10.58 3.04 -3.89
C GLY A 107 11.63 3.47 -4.92
N THR A 108 12.33 2.51 -5.54
CA THR A 108 13.34 2.74 -6.56
C THR A 108 13.11 1.79 -7.72
N PRO A 109 13.46 2.18 -8.97
CA PRO A 109 13.48 1.25 -10.09
C PRO A 109 14.36 0.04 -9.78
N ILE A 110 13.91 -1.14 -10.19
CA ILE A 110 14.66 -2.39 -10.09
C ILE A 110 14.78 -3.01 -11.48
N PHE A 111 15.92 -3.63 -11.73
CA PHE A 111 16.24 -4.23 -13.02
C PHE A 111 16.81 -5.62 -12.83
N ARG A 112 16.50 -6.51 -13.77
CA ARG A 112 17.10 -7.83 -13.83
C ARG A 112 17.81 -7.98 -15.17
N ARG A 113 19.13 -8.08 -15.15
CA ARG A 113 19.92 -8.36 -16.36
C ARG A 113 19.55 -9.72 -16.94
N ALA A 114 19.69 -9.85 -18.26
CA ALA A 114 19.54 -11.14 -18.92
C ALA A 114 20.53 -12.15 -18.33
N GLY A 115 20.05 -13.34 -17.96
CA GLY A 115 20.85 -14.37 -17.30
C GLY A 115 21.15 -14.14 -15.81
N SER A 116 20.81 -12.97 -15.24
CA SER A 116 20.96 -12.72 -13.81
C SER A 116 19.83 -13.36 -13.00
N ASN A 117 20.17 -13.83 -11.81
CA ASN A 117 19.23 -14.32 -10.79
C ASN A 117 19.10 -13.38 -9.60
N ARG A 118 19.41 -12.09 -9.78
CA ARG A 118 19.24 -11.03 -8.76
C ARG A 118 18.58 -9.80 -9.39
N PHE A 119 17.89 -9.04 -8.56
CA PHE A 119 17.45 -7.69 -8.91
C PHE A 119 18.54 -6.69 -8.55
N GLU A 120 18.73 -5.68 -9.39
CA GLU A 120 19.66 -4.57 -9.17
C GLU A 120 18.84 -3.27 -9.10
N PRO A 121 18.99 -2.46 -8.04
CA PRO A 121 18.46 -1.10 -8.04
C PRO A 121 19.07 -0.29 -9.19
N LEU A 122 18.25 0.53 -9.84
CA LEU A 122 18.69 1.53 -10.81
C LEU A 122 18.24 2.91 -10.36
N ASP A 123 19.01 3.93 -10.73
CA ASP A 123 18.53 5.30 -10.69
C ASP A 123 17.44 5.54 -11.75
N TRP A 124 16.65 6.60 -11.57
CA TRP A 124 15.52 6.90 -12.43
C TRP A 124 15.90 7.25 -13.86
N ASP A 125 17.00 7.98 -14.07
CA ASP A 125 17.40 8.41 -15.41
C ASP A 125 17.85 7.20 -16.23
N SER A 126 18.69 6.32 -15.66
CA SER A 126 19.08 5.05 -16.27
C SER A 126 17.90 4.14 -16.58
N ALA A 127 16.92 4.06 -15.66
CA ALA A 127 15.74 3.23 -15.86
C ALA A 127 14.86 3.75 -17.02
N LEU A 128 14.66 5.07 -17.10
CA LEU A 128 13.89 5.71 -18.15
C LEU A 128 14.58 5.62 -19.50
N GLU A 129 15.89 5.84 -19.57
CA GLU A 129 16.69 5.69 -20.79
C GLU A 129 16.64 4.24 -21.30
N HIS A 130 16.81 3.26 -20.41
CA HIS A 130 16.70 1.84 -20.78
C HIS A 130 15.31 1.48 -21.33
N ALA A 131 14.25 1.98 -20.69
CA ALA A 131 12.88 1.75 -21.14
C ALA A 131 12.63 2.38 -22.52
N ALA A 132 13.12 3.61 -22.75
CA ALA A 132 12.97 4.32 -24.02
C ALA A 132 13.72 3.64 -25.17
N HIS A 133 14.91 3.11 -24.94
CA HIS A 133 15.69 2.38 -25.95
C HIS A 133 15.04 1.07 -26.42
N ARG A 134 14.03 0.56 -25.70
CA ARG A 134 13.31 -0.67 -26.05
C ARG A 134 11.96 -0.45 -26.73
N LEU A 135 11.51 0.79 -26.84
CA LEU A 135 10.32 1.18 -27.61
C LEU A 135 10.69 1.37 -29.08
#